data_AF-A0A2V7SY68-F1
#
_entry.id   AF-A0A2V7SY68-F1
#
_cell.length_a   1.000
_cell.length_b   1.000
_cell.length_c   1.000
_cell.angle_alpha   90.00
_cell.angle_beta   90.00
_cell.angle_gamma   90.00
#
_symmetry.space_group_name_H-M   'P 1'
#
loop_
_entity.id
_entity.type
_entity.pdbx_description
1 polymer ?
#
loop_
_entity_poly.entity_id
_entity_poly.type
_entity_poly.pdbx_seq_one_letter_code
_entity_poly.pdbx_strand_id
1 'polypeptide(L)'
;MIGRAIARMLGSILIVNAIFLGLMLITPYDPVGVGDRIRAAFATGDLGLEEYRRRDIRHGWHQYNDCAVLQLLSAPDSSRVSRALAPRWSFLRADVGENLSCGTLKALTVDGASRDSMTNYRYSRYWHGYMVPVGFGLQVMNLAHVRRLLLISVCISIVVLTAAALRARSHSRRTGLAIAGAAAFFWGVPYFDPGLSHAPGDAALLLALAILVFRPALSADLGALLPYSAVFGAVVVFFEAFTGQLPIASAWLAALVLAAVRDESRPSAIDARVVALVALGAFGVGGVITVVIKQILAALFAEPAAGSAFMNRLGGYMAVPAPRDGIPGLLVPYVQLVSRMFALTEWHRAAARVLVWALVIGWFLGVARGWRHRHDVAGRDVIFLCAIGLLPALWVLVVPTHTLIHASFMVRMTVVPISMAAAALLWPVRTRTAAPTTGEIARETPEPFDGVTAHR
;
A
#
# COMPACT_ATOMS: atom_id res chain seq x y z
N MET A 1 -12.89 26.01 12.72
CA MET A 1 -11.74 25.08 12.80
C MET A 1 -11.66 24.15 11.59
N ILE A 2 -12.74 23.41 11.28
CA ILE A 2 -12.80 22.46 10.14
C ILE A 2 -12.47 23.10 8.79
N GLY A 3 -13.03 24.28 8.46
CA GLY A 3 -12.75 24.96 7.19
C GLY A 3 -11.26 25.26 6.96
N ARG A 4 -10.51 25.62 8.01
CA ARG A 4 -9.05 25.82 7.91
C ARG A 4 -8.31 24.49 7.66
N ALA A 5 -8.76 23.40 8.27
CA ALA A 5 -8.18 22.08 8.07
C ALA A 5 -8.41 21.58 6.63
N ILE A 6 -9.60 21.79 6.07
CA ILE A 6 -9.92 21.48 4.66
C ILE A 6 -9.08 22.33 3.71
N ALA A 7 -8.98 23.64 3.94
CA ALA A 7 -8.15 24.52 3.12
C ALA A 7 -6.67 24.10 3.13
N ARG A 8 -6.13 23.74 4.31
CA ARG A 8 -4.77 23.19 4.43
C ARG A 8 -4.62 21.87 3.68
N MET A 9 -5.60 20.98 3.79
CA MET A 9 -5.60 19.70 3.08
C MET A 9 -5.52 19.91 1.56
N LEU A 10 -6.39 20.76 1.01
CA LEU A 10 -6.37 21.09 -0.43
C LEU A 10 -5.06 21.76 -0.85
N GLY A 11 -4.57 22.72 -0.07
CA GLY A 11 -3.28 23.37 -0.30
C GLY A 11 -2.12 22.39 -0.32
N SER A 12 -2.07 21.45 0.62
CA SER A 12 -1.04 20.40 0.67
C SER A 12 -1.10 19.46 -0.54
N ILE A 13 -2.31 19.12 -1.03
CA ILE A 13 -2.45 18.30 -2.26
C ILE A 13 -1.88 19.05 -3.47
N LEU A 14 -2.15 20.35 -3.60
CA LEU A 14 -1.61 21.15 -4.71
C LEU A 14 -0.08 21.26 -4.64
N ILE A 15 0.47 21.54 -3.46
CA ILE A 15 1.92 21.63 -3.25
C ILE A 15 2.59 20.30 -3.59
N VAL A 16 2.06 19.17 -3.10
CA VAL A 16 2.68 17.87 -3.35
C VAL A 16 2.60 17.47 -4.83
N ASN A 17 1.51 17.81 -5.54
CA ASN A 17 1.41 17.57 -6.98
C ASN A 17 2.36 18.46 -7.80
N ALA A 18 2.62 19.69 -7.35
CA ALA A 18 3.67 20.52 -7.96
C ALA A 18 5.06 19.90 -7.76
N ILE A 19 5.33 19.33 -6.58
CA ILE A 19 6.57 18.57 -6.31
C ILE A 19 6.64 17.33 -7.22
N PHE A 20 5.56 16.56 -7.35
CA PHE A 20 5.50 15.40 -8.24
C PHE A 20 5.82 15.76 -9.68
N LEU A 21 5.20 16.82 -10.21
CA LEU A 21 5.53 17.33 -11.54
C LEU A 21 7.01 17.74 -11.63
N GLY A 22 7.52 18.47 -10.64
CA GLY A 22 8.92 18.86 -10.58
C GLY A 22 9.88 17.67 -10.63
N LEU A 23 9.64 16.65 -9.78
CA LEU A 23 10.41 15.40 -9.75
C LEU A 23 10.36 14.68 -11.10
N MET A 24 9.18 14.61 -11.71
CA MET A 24 9.00 13.98 -13.02
C MET A 24 9.73 14.75 -14.14
N LEU A 25 9.80 16.08 -14.06
CA LEU A 25 10.51 16.92 -15.06
C LEU A 25 12.03 16.81 -14.95
N ILE A 26 12.57 16.61 -13.74
CA ILE A 26 14.02 16.45 -13.51
C ILE A 26 14.49 15.00 -13.61
N THR A 27 13.56 14.04 -13.72
CA THR A 27 13.91 12.62 -13.81
C THR A 27 14.83 12.38 -15.03
N PRO A 28 15.95 11.66 -14.86
CA PRO A 28 16.86 11.39 -15.98
C PRO A 28 16.24 10.41 -16.98
N TYR A 29 15.65 10.97 -18.04
CA TYR A 29 15.26 10.23 -19.22
C TYR A 29 16.36 10.35 -20.26
N ASP A 30 17.37 9.51 -20.12
CA ASP A 30 18.52 9.48 -21.02
C ASP A 30 18.46 8.23 -21.90
N PRO A 31 17.96 8.32 -23.14
CA PRO A 31 17.87 7.17 -24.04
C PRO A 31 19.22 6.50 -24.29
N VAL A 32 20.33 7.24 -24.20
CA VAL A 32 21.67 6.73 -24.46
C VAL A 32 22.23 6.07 -23.20
N GLY A 33 22.39 6.80 -22.10
CA GLY A 33 22.94 6.26 -20.86
C GLY A 33 22.06 5.18 -20.22
N VAL A 34 20.74 5.37 -20.17
CA VAL A 34 19.81 4.32 -19.72
C VAL A 34 19.83 3.15 -20.71
N GLY A 35 19.92 3.43 -22.01
CA GLY A 35 20.05 2.42 -23.07
C GLY A 35 21.28 1.53 -22.90
N ASP A 36 22.44 2.10 -22.55
CA ASP A 36 23.66 1.37 -22.26
C ASP A 36 23.52 0.48 -21.02
N ARG A 37 22.89 0.98 -19.96
CA ARG A 37 22.59 0.18 -18.76
C ARG A 37 21.64 -0.97 -19.07
N ILE A 38 20.65 -0.77 -19.95
CA ILE A 38 19.73 -1.81 -20.39
C ILE A 38 20.47 -2.87 -21.22
N ARG A 39 21.28 -2.46 -22.20
CA ARG A 39 22.12 -3.38 -23.00
C ARG A 39 23.04 -4.22 -22.11
N ALA A 40 23.73 -3.57 -21.16
CA ALA A 40 24.57 -4.25 -20.19
C ALA A 40 23.77 -5.24 -19.34
N ALA A 41 22.57 -4.88 -18.89
CA ALA A 41 21.72 -5.77 -18.09
C ALA A 41 21.26 -7.03 -18.87
N PHE A 42 20.98 -6.92 -20.17
CA PHE A 42 20.74 -8.11 -21.00
C PHE A 42 22.01 -8.95 -21.18
N ALA A 43 23.18 -8.31 -21.36
CA ALA A 43 24.44 -9.02 -21.52
C ALA A 43 24.88 -9.77 -20.24
N THR A 44 24.63 -9.20 -19.05
CA THR A 44 24.96 -9.82 -17.75
C THR A 44 23.90 -10.80 -17.24
N GLY A 45 22.76 -10.91 -17.95
CA GLY A 45 21.63 -11.74 -17.56
C GLY A 45 20.75 -11.15 -16.44
N ASP A 46 21.00 -9.90 -16.03
CA ASP A 46 20.13 -9.18 -15.08
C ASP A 46 18.76 -8.81 -15.69
N LEU A 47 18.66 -8.83 -17.02
CA LEU A 47 17.42 -8.90 -17.79
C LEU A 47 17.43 -10.11 -18.71
N GLY A 48 16.25 -10.66 -18.97
CA GLY A 48 16.05 -11.72 -19.95
C GLY A 48 14.63 -11.69 -20.50
N LEU A 49 14.28 -12.70 -21.29
CA LEU A 49 12.99 -12.75 -22.00
C LEU A 49 11.88 -13.37 -21.17
N GLU A 50 12.20 -14.14 -20.12
CA GLU A 50 11.21 -14.66 -19.19
C GLU A 50 10.70 -13.54 -18.27
N GLU A 51 9.45 -13.13 -18.50
CA GLU A 51 8.83 -11.98 -17.84
C GLU A 51 8.29 -12.28 -16.43
N TYR A 52 8.00 -13.55 -16.14
CA TYR A 52 7.39 -14.01 -14.90
C TYR A 52 8.19 -15.14 -14.26
N ARG A 53 9.21 -14.79 -13.47
CA ARG A 53 10.18 -15.76 -12.95
C ARG A 53 9.80 -16.25 -11.57
N ARG A 54 9.20 -17.43 -11.49
CA ARG A 54 8.75 -18.00 -10.21
C ARG A 54 9.96 -18.24 -9.29
N ARG A 55 9.85 -17.78 -8.03
CA ARG A 55 10.89 -17.93 -6.99
C ARG A 55 12.22 -17.21 -7.26
N ASP A 56 12.30 -16.36 -8.28
CA ASP A 56 13.52 -15.61 -8.57
C ASP A 56 13.65 -14.40 -7.63
N ILE A 57 14.48 -14.55 -6.60
CA ILE A 57 14.77 -13.48 -5.63
C ILE A 57 15.84 -12.49 -6.14
N ARG A 58 16.58 -12.84 -7.19
CA ARG A 58 17.66 -12.00 -7.72
C ARG A 58 17.07 -10.92 -8.63
N HIS A 59 16.19 -11.33 -9.54
CA HIS A 59 15.58 -10.42 -10.51
C HIS A 59 14.20 -9.94 -10.06
N GLY A 60 13.58 -10.63 -9.10
CA GLY A 60 12.18 -10.48 -8.78
C GLY A 60 11.30 -11.30 -9.73
N TRP A 61 10.06 -11.52 -9.31
CA TRP A 61 9.09 -12.31 -10.05
C TRP A 61 8.49 -11.58 -11.26
N HIS A 62 8.32 -10.25 -11.19
CA HIS A 62 7.51 -9.47 -12.15
C HIS A 62 8.35 -8.64 -13.13
N GLN A 63 9.24 -9.30 -13.89
CA GLN A 63 10.14 -8.64 -14.83
C GLN A 63 9.42 -7.91 -15.96
N TYR A 64 8.20 -8.33 -16.30
CA TYR A 64 7.30 -7.58 -17.19
C TYR A 64 7.24 -6.08 -16.83
N ASN A 65 7.00 -5.75 -15.56
CA ASN A 65 6.90 -4.34 -15.14
C ASN A 65 8.27 -3.65 -15.17
N ASP A 66 9.35 -4.35 -14.82
CA ASP A 66 10.69 -3.77 -14.87
C ASP A 66 11.04 -3.37 -16.30
N CYS A 67 10.81 -4.26 -17.25
CA CYS A 67 10.99 -3.96 -18.67
C CYS A 67 10.08 -2.82 -19.12
N ALA A 68 8.82 -2.76 -18.66
CA ALA A 68 7.95 -1.62 -18.94
C ALA A 68 8.50 -0.31 -18.37
N VAL A 69 8.95 -0.27 -17.10
CA VAL A 69 9.57 0.93 -16.49
C VAL A 69 10.78 1.39 -17.30
N LEU A 70 11.65 0.47 -17.69
CA LEU A 70 12.85 0.76 -18.49
C LEU A 70 12.50 1.23 -19.91
N GLN A 71 11.43 0.71 -20.52
CA GLN A 71 10.92 1.23 -21.79
C GLN A 71 10.45 2.68 -21.66
N LEU A 72 9.71 3.02 -20.60
CA LEU A 72 9.24 4.38 -20.36
C LEU A 72 10.40 5.35 -20.11
N LEU A 73 11.45 4.92 -19.41
CA LEU A 73 12.65 5.73 -19.13
C LEU A 73 13.52 5.96 -20.37
N SER A 74 13.62 4.97 -21.26
CA SER A 74 14.47 4.99 -22.45
C SER A 74 13.76 5.49 -23.72
N ALA A 75 12.46 5.77 -23.65
CA ALA A 75 11.71 6.23 -24.81
C ALA A 75 12.06 7.68 -25.18
N PRO A 76 12.49 7.94 -26.43
CA PRO A 76 12.68 9.30 -26.91
C PRO A 76 11.33 10.02 -27.02
N ASP A 77 11.32 11.30 -26.70
CA ASP A 77 10.16 12.18 -26.82
C ASP A 77 10.62 13.60 -27.14
N SER A 78 9.82 14.35 -27.90
CA SER A 78 10.16 15.70 -28.38
C SER A 78 10.14 16.75 -27.27
N SER A 79 9.42 16.49 -26.18
CA SER A 79 9.29 17.40 -25.04
C SER A 79 9.52 16.69 -23.71
N ARG A 80 10.25 17.35 -22.80
CA ARG A 80 10.41 16.88 -21.41
C ARG A 80 9.07 16.84 -20.67
N VAL A 81 8.19 17.80 -20.94
CA VAL A 81 6.87 17.89 -20.31
C VAL A 81 6.00 16.71 -20.76
N SER A 82 5.96 16.42 -22.06
CA SER A 82 5.18 15.30 -22.58
C SER A 82 5.69 13.96 -22.06
N ARG A 83 7.02 13.81 -21.92
CA ARG A 83 7.64 12.63 -21.33
C ARG A 83 7.30 12.44 -19.86
N ALA A 84 7.28 13.54 -19.08
CA ALA A 84 6.92 13.51 -17.67
C ALA A 84 5.44 13.17 -17.42
N LEU A 85 4.54 13.58 -18.31
CA LEU A 85 3.08 13.46 -18.11
C LEU A 85 2.44 12.27 -18.84
N ALA A 86 3.03 11.84 -19.95
CA ALA A 86 2.53 10.76 -20.80
C ALA A 86 3.68 10.10 -21.59
N PRO A 87 4.59 9.39 -20.89
CA PRO A 87 5.74 8.72 -21.53
C PRO A 87 5.27 7.71 -22.58
N ARG A 88 6.11 7.44 -23.58
CA ARG A 88 5.77 6.52 -24.67
C ARG A 88 6.01 5.07 -24.26
N TRP A 89 5.06 4.21 -24.58
CA TRP A 89 5.18 2.77 -24.44
C TRP A 89 5.01 2.09 -25.80
N SER A 90 5.83 1.08 -26.07
CA SER A 90 5.91 0.40 -27.37
C SER A 90 5.59 -1.09 -27.22
N PHE A 91 5.04 -1.69 -28.27
CA PHE A 91 4.71 -3.12 -28.32
C PHE A 91 5.15 -3.73 -29.64
N LEU A 92 5.90 -4.83 -29.56
CA LEU A 92 6.18 -5.69 -30.70
C LEU A 92 4.86 -6.41 -31.07
N ARG A 93 4.16 -5.92 -32.09
CA ARG A 93 2.93 -6.52 -32.66
C ARG A 93 1.76 -6.72 -31.69
N ALA A 94 0.94 -5.67 -31.54
CA ALA A 94 -0.29 -5.69 -30.72
C ALA A 94 -1.37 -6.67 -31.23
N ASP A 95 -1.25 -7.15 -32.47
CA ASP A 95 -2.18 -8.05 -33.18
C ASP A 95 -2.05 -9.53 -32.78
N VAL A 96 -0.93 -9.95 -32.19
CA VAL A 96 -0.68 -11.36 -31.82
C VAL A 96 -1.04 -11.68 -30.36
N GLY A 97 -1.61 -10.71 -29.64
CA GLY A 97 -2.15 -10.93 -28.29
C GLY A 97 -1.12 -11.14 -27.17
N GLU A 98 0.17 -11.16 -27.47
CA GLU A 98 1.25 -11.31 -26.49
C GLU A 98 2.05 -10.01 -26.33
N ASN A 99 1.68 -9.21 -25.33
CA ASN A 99 2.47 -8.06 -24.92
C ASN A 99 3.74 -8.54 -24.20
N LEU A 100 4.85 -8.74 -24.93
CA LEU A 100 6.15 -9.06 -24.35
C LEU A 100 6.94 -7.77 -24.11
N SER A 101 6.80 -7.18 -22.92
CA SER A 101 7.53 -5.98 -22.49
C SER A 101 9.05 -6.18 -22.55
N CYS A 102 9.56 -7.34 -22.14
CA CYS A 102 11.00 -7.59 -22.16
C CYS A 102 11.53 -7.88 -23.57
N GLY A 103 10.76 -8.61 -24.39
CA GLY A 103 11.08 -8.82 -25.80
C GLY A 103 11.11 -7.49 -26.57
N THR A 104 10.11 -6.63 -26.33
CA THR A 104 10.06 -5.30 -26.95
C THR A 104 11.23 -4.43 -26.51
N LEU A 105 11.58 -4.44 -25.22
CA LEU A 105 12.74 -3.69 -24.72
C LEU A 105 14.04 -4.17 -25.39
N LYS A 106 14.28 -5.49 -25.44
CA LYS A 106 15.47 -6.06 -26.10
C LYS A 106 15.53 -5.68 -27.57
N ALA A 107 14.42 -5.79 -28.29
CA ALA A 107 14.35 -5.43 -29.71
C ALA A 107 14.77 -3.97 -29.93
N LEU A 108 14.30 -3.05 -29.10
CA LEU A 108 14.59 -1.62 -29.19
C LEU A 108 16.03 -1.26 -28.81
N THR A 109 16.60 -1.91 -27.79
CA THR A 109 17.90 -1.47 -27.23
C THR A 109 19.09 -2.30 -27.68
N VAL A 110 18.88 -3.58 -27.96
CA VAL A 110 19.92 -4.57 -28.31
C VAL A 110 19.85 -4.91 -29.80
N ASP A 111 18.67 -5.24 -30.31
CA ASP A 111 18.53 -5.75 -31.70
C ASP A 111 18.41 -4.62 -32.74
N GLY A 112 18.32 -3.36 -32.30
CA GLY A 112 18.29 -2.19 -33.19
C GLY A 112 16.97 -2.00 -33.93
N ALA A 113 15.87 -2.59 -33.46
CA ALA A 113 14.56 -2.39 -34.07
C ALA A 113 14.11 -0.92 -33.96
N SER A 114 13.57 -0.38 -35.06
CA SER A 114 12.97 0.96 -35.03
C SER A 114 11.68 0.96 -34.21
N ARG A 115 11.42 2.05 -33.49
CA ARG A 115 10.10 2.25 -32.84
C ARG A 115 8.99 2.39 -33.86
N ASP A 116 9.28 2.83 -35.08
CA ASP A 116 8.27 3.04 -36.12
C ASP A 116 7.69 1.73 -36.66
N SER A 117 8.38 0.60 -36.45
CA SER A 117 7.85 -0.73 -36.77
C SER A 117 6.99 -1.34 -35.65
N MET A 118 6.73 -0.58 -34.59
CA MET A 118 6.00 -1.03 -33.40
C MET A 118 4.73 -0.22 -33.17
N THR A 119 3.76 -0.81 -32.47
CA THR A 119 2.61 -0.06 -31.97
C THR A 119 3.07 0.81 -30.81
N ASN A 120 2.86 2.12 -30.91
CA ASN A 120 3.26 3.09 -29.90
C ASN A 120 2.04 3.85 -29.39
N TYR A 121 1.96 4.06 -28.08
CA TYR A 121 1.00 5.00 -27.51
C TYR A 121 1.61 5.78 -26.35
N ARG A 122 0.93 6.88 -26.00
CA ARG A 122 1.27 7.68 -24.82
C ARG A 122 0.62 7.04 -23.61
N TYR A 123 1.42 6.76 -22.59
CA TYR A 123 0.96 6.10 -21.39
C TYR A 123 0.67 7.13 -20.30
N SER A 124 -0.46 7.83 -20.44
CA SER A 124 -0.92 8.86 -19.50
C SER A 124 -1.73 8.31 -18.34
N ARG A 125 -1.72 7.00 -18.08
CA ARG A 125 -2.62 6.42 -17.07
C ARG A 125 -2.21 6.75 -15.64
N TYR A 126 -0.92 6.76 -15.36
CA TYR A 126 -0.37 6.96 -14.02
C TYR A 126 0.60 8.14 -13.98
N TRP A 127 0.95 8.60 -12.79
CA TRP A 127 2.07 9.51 -12.61
C TRP A 127 3.41 8.85 -12.92
N HIS A 128 3.50 7.51 -12.78
CA HIS A 128 4.73 6.76 -12.96
C HIS A 128 5.88 7.22 -12.03
N GLY A 129 5.55 7.65 -10.81
CA GLY A 129 6.52 8.18 -9.85
C GLY A 129 7.64 7.20 -9.49
N TYR A 130 7.42 5.90 -9.67
CA TYR A 130 8.44 4.86 -9.53
C TYR A 130 9.62 5.04 -10.52
N MET A 131 9.42 5.75 -11.63
CA MET A 131 10.50 6.08 -12.56
C MET A 131 11.50 7.06 -11.98
N VAL A 132 11.11 7.90 -11.01
CA VAL A 132 12.00 8.90 -10.40
C VAL A 132 13.22 8.23 -9.73
N PRO A 133 13.05 7.38 -8.69
CA PRO A 133 14.20 6.75 -8.05
C PRO A 133 14.96 5.80 -8.98
N VAL A 134 14.27 5.16 -9.94
CA VAL A 134 14.91 4.26 -10.91
C VAL A 134 15.78 5.04 -11.89
N GLY A 135 15.27 6.13 -12.46
CA GLY A 135 15.98 6.98 -13.40
C GLY A 135 17.23 7.57 -12.78
N PHE A 136 17.13 8.14 -11.57
CA PHE A 136 18.31 8.62 -10.83
C PHE A 136 19.29 7.50 -10.47
N GLY A 137 18.79 6.34 -10.03
CA GLY A 137 19.64 5.19 -9.73
C GLY A 137 20.46 4.74 -10.94
N LEU A 138 19.84 4.64 -12.12
CA LEU A 138 20.49 4.16 -13.35
C LEU A 138 21.56 5.11 -13.90
N GLN A 139 21.56 6.39 -13.50
CA GLN A 139 22.64 7.32 -13.86
C GLN A 139 23.98 6.90 -13.22
N VAL A 140 23.94 6.36 -12.01
CA VAL A 140 25.13 6.09 -11.20
C VAL A 140 25.37 4.60 -10.95
N MET A 141 24.38 3.74 -11.21
CA MET A 141 24.41 2.32 -10.89
C MET A 141 23.91 1.45 -12.05
N ASN A 142 24.35 0.20 -12.07
CA ASN A 142 23.73 -0.83 -12.91
C ASN A 142 22.39 -1.30 -12.33
N LEU A 143 21.54 -1.90 -13.17
CA LEU A 143 20.19 -2.34 -12.80
C LEU A 143 20.17 -3.23 -11.54
N ALA A 144 21.08 -4.20 -11.42
CA ALA A 144 21.14 -5.09 -10.26
C ALA A 144 21.33 -4.32 -8.93
N HIS A 145 22.13 -3.26 -8.94
CA HIS A 145 22.35 -2.41 -7.77
C HIS A 145 21.14 -1.55 -7.45
N VAL A 146 20.44 -1.02 -8.48
CA VAL A 146 19.18 -0.28 -8.30
C VAL A 146 18.12 -1.18 -7.65
N ARG A 147 17.91 -2.41 -8.16
CA ARG A 147 16.98 -3.37 -7.54
C ARG A 147 17.33 -3.66 -6.08
N ARG A 148 18.63 -3.87 -5.79
CA ARG A 148 19.09 -4.11 -4.42
C ARG A 148 18.84 -2.92 -3.50
N LEU A 149 19.08 -1.69 -3.97
CA LEU A 149 18.82 -0.47 -3.20
C LEU A 149 17.32 -0.33 -2.88
N LEU A 150 16.46 -0.58 -3.86
CA LEU A 150 15.01 -0.54 -3.68
C LEU A 150 14.53 -1.59 -2.67
N LEU A 151 15.00 -2.83 -2.79
CA LEU A 151 14.74 -3.90 -1.82
C LEU A 151 15.18 -3.50 -0.41
N ILE A 152 16.42 -3.00 -0.25
CA ILE A 152 16.95 -2.54 1.03
C ILE A 152 16.07 -1.42 1.60
N SER A 153 15.60 -0.51 0.75
CA SER A 153 14.74 0.61 1.16
C SER A 153 13.42 0.11 1.76
N VAL A 154 12.80 -0.93 1.18
CA VAL A 154 11.61 -1.57 1.77
C VAL A 154 11.94 -2.25 3.10
N CYS A 155 13.04 -3.01 3.17
CA CYS A 155 13.48 -3.64 4.42
C CYS A 155 13.72 -2.62 5.54
N ILE A 156 14.40 -1.50 5.23
CA ILE A 156 14.59 -0.39 6.18
C ILE A 156 13.25 0.18 6.61
N SER A 157 12.29 0.33 5.69
CA SER A 157 10.96 0.85 6.02
C SER A 157 10.20 -0.06 6.99
N ILE A 158 10.31 -1.39 6.83
CA ILE A 158 9.76 -2.38 7.78
C ILE A 158 10.44 -2.25 9.14
N VAL A 159 11.77 -2.12 9.18
CA VAL A 159 12.54 -1.95 10.42
C VAL A 159 12.15 -0.65 11.13
N VAL A 160 12.02 0.45 10.39
CA VAL A 160 11.60 1.76 10.92
C VAL A 160 10.19 1.69 11.48
N LEU A 161 9.24 1.06 10.78
CA LEU A 161 7.88 0.84 11.28
C LEU A 161 7.88 -0.02 12.55
N THR A 162 8.68 -1.08 12.57
CA THR A 162 8.84 -1.96 13.75
C THR A 162 9.39 -1.17 14.93
N ALA A 163 10.45 -0.40 14.73
CA ALA A 163 11.07 0.43 15.77
C ALA A 163 10.12 1.51 16.29
N ALA A 164 9.33 2.14 15.40
CA ALA A 164 8.28 3.08 15.78
C ALA A 164 7.21 2.38 16.63
N ALA A 165 6.74 1.19 16.20
CA ALA A 165 5.73 0.43 16.92
C ALA A 165 6.21 -0.01 18.32
N LEU A 166 7.46 -0.46 18.45
CA LEU A 166 8.03 -0.87 19.74
C LEU A 166 8.08 0.28 20.76
N ARG A 167 8.24 1.52 20.30
CA ARG A 167 8.22 2.73 21.14
C ARG A 167 6.82 3.28 21.40
N ALA A 168 5.82 2.79 20.69
CA ALA A 168 4.46 3.29 20.78
C ALA A 168 3.72 2.76 22.03
N ARG A 169 2.59 3.38 22.35
CA ARG A 169 1.68 2.96 23.42
C ARG A 169 0.91 1.70 23.02
N SER A 170 0.11 1.16 23.93
CA SER A 170 -0.42 -0.21 23.85
C SER A 170 -1.14 -0.54 22.53
N HIS A 171 -2.07 0.30 22.07
CA HIS A 171 -2.86 0.01 20.86
C HIS A 171 -2.01 0.16 19.60
N SER A 172 -1.26 1.25 19.50
CA SER A 172 -0.40 1.58 18.36
C SER A 172 0.74 0.58 18.22
N ARG A 173 1.32 0.14 19.34
CA ARG A 173 2.36 -0.91 19.36
C ARG A 173 1.83 -2.22 18.79
N ARG A 174 0.69 -2.71 19.28
CA ARG A 174 0.14 -4.00 18.83
C ARG A 174 -0.28 -3.94 17.36
N THR A 175 -0.93 -2.85 16.95
CA THR A 175 -1.36 -2.65 15.56
C THR A 175 -0.17 -2.49 14.62
N GLY A 176 0.80 -1.64 14.98
CA GLY A 176 2.03 -1.42 14.22
C GLY A 176 2.88 -2.69 14.09
N LEU A 177 3.02 -3.47 15.16
CA LEU A 177 3.72 -4.77 15.10
C LEU A 177 2.97 -5.80 14.27
N ALA A 178 1.63 -5.83 14.31
CA ALA A 178 0.84 -6.72 13.45
C ALA A 178 1.00 -6.37 11.97
N ILE A 179 1.03 -5.08 11.62
CA ILE A 179 1.30 -4.60 10.27
C ILE A 179 2.73 -4.94 9.84
N ALA A 180 3.73 -4.57 10.66
CA ALA A 180 5.14 -4.81 10.34
C ALA A 180 5.47 -6.31 10.23
N GLY A 181 4.91 -7.14 11.12
CA GLY A 181 5.05 -8.60 11.04
C GLY A 181 4.41 -9.16 9.79
N ALA A 182 3.19 -8.73 9.46
CA ALA A 182 2.55 -9.17 8.22
C ALA A 182 3.33 -8.74 6.98
N ALA A 183 3.90 -7.53 6.99
CA ALA A 183 4.78 -7.05 5.93
C ALA A 183 6.07 -7.88 5.82
N ALA A 184 6.71 -8.20 6.95
CA ALA A 184 7.96 -8.98 6.96
C ALA A 184 7.77 -10.41 6.43
N PHE A 185 6.66 -11.06 6.76
CA PHE A 185 6.47 -12.49 6.49
C PHE A 185 5.56 -12.80 5.28
N PHE A 186 4.61 -11.93 4.94
CA PHE A 186 3.56 -12.24 3.96
C PHE A 186 3.44 -11.21 2.83
N TRP A 187 4.29 -10.19 2.77
CA TRP A 187 4.31 -9.20 1.68
C TRP A 187 5.00 -9.72 0.40
N GLY A 188 5.77 -10.80 0.54
CA GLY A 188 6.58 -11.36 -0.54
C GLY A 188 7.77 -10.46 -0.92
N VAL A 189 8.33 -9.73 0.04
CA VAL A 189 9.44 -8.76 -0.17
C VAL A 189 10.52 -9.29 -1.12
N PRO A 190 11.07 -10.52 -0.96
CA PRO A 190 12.13 -11.01 -1.83
C PRO A 190 11.74 -11.19 -3.30
N TYR A 191 10.45 -11.29 -3.62
CA TYR A 191 9.96 -11.57 -4.98
C TYR A 191 9.40 -10.34 -5.67
N PHE A 192 8.77 -9.43 -4.93
CA PHE A 192 8.11 -8.25 -5.51
C PHE A 192 8.96 -6.99 -5.42
N ASP A 193 9.72 -6.82 -4.34
CA ASP A 193 10.41 -5.57 -4.03
C ASP A 193 11.82 -5.42 -4.63
N PRO A 194 12.41 -6.44 -5.29
CA PRO A 194 13.41 -6.16 -6.33
C PRO A 194 12.81 -5.45 -7.55
N GLY A 195 11.48 -5.48 -7.72
CA GLY A 195 10.78 -4.91 -8.86
C GLY A 195 10.73 -3.39 -8.84
N LEU A 196 11.02 -2.78 -10.00
CA LEU A 196 11.15 -1.34 -10.18
C LEU A 196 9.83 -0.58 -9.98
N SER A 197 8.69 -1.26 -10.15
CA SER A 197 7.35 -0.67 -10.03
C SER A 197 6.71 -0.84 -8.66
N HIS A 198 7.18 -1.77 -7.82
CA HIS A 198 6.56 -2.08 -6.53
C HIS A 198 7.27 -1.37 -5.39
N ALA A 199 8.60 -1.54 -5.28
CA ALA A 199 9.36 -1.13 -4.11
C ALA A 199 9.32 0.36 -3.78
N PRO A 200 9.36 1.31 -4.75
CA PRO A 200 9.24 2.72 -4.42
C PRO A 200 7.95 3.06 -3.64
N GLY A 201 6.81 2.53 -4.10
CA GLY A 201 5.54 2.75 -3.43
C GLY A 201 5.43 2.00 -2.10
N ASP A 202 5.97 0.79 -2.02
CA ASP A 202 5.94 -0.02 -0.78
C ASP A 202 6.79 0.62 0.33
N ALA A 203 7.98 1.14 -0.01
CA ALA A 203 8.82 1.88 0.93
C ALA A 203 8.13 3.18 1.38
N ALA A 204 7.60 3.98 0.44
CA ALA A 204 6.89 5.22 0.76
C ALA A 204 5.68 4.98 1.65
N LEU A 205 4.91 3.93 1.38
CA LEU A 205 3.75 3.52 2.16
C LEU A 205 4.14 3.17 3.60
N LEU A 206 5.13 2.29 3.79
CA LEU A 206 5.56 1.85 5.11
C LEU A 206 6.19 2.99 5.93
N LEU A 207 6.98 3.86 5.30
CA LEU A 207 7.55 5.04 5.95
C LEU A 207 6.48 6.04 6.37
N ALA A 208 5.46 6.28 5.54
CA ALA A 208 4.34 7.12 5.92
C ALA A 208 3.67 6.57 7.18
N LEU A 209 3.32 5.28 7.21
CA LEU A 209 2.71 4.66 8.40
C LEU A 209 3.62 4.73 9.63
N ALA A 210 4.93 4.59 9.47
CA ALA A 210 5.88 4.73 10.57
C ALA A 210 5.88 6.15 11.16
N ILE A 211 5.73 7.19 10.35
CA ILE A 211 5.57 8.58 10.82
C ILE A 211 4.33 8.71 11.72
N LEU A 212 3.20 8.11 11.33
CA LEU A 212 1.97 8.14 12.13
C LEU A 212 2.14 7.47 13.49
N VAL A 213 2.82 6.31 13.51
CA VAL A 213 3.12 5.57 14.75
C VAL A 213 4.10 6.35 15.63
N PHE A 214 5.10 7.00 15.04
CA PHE A 214 6.08 7.81 15.77
C PHE A 214 5.50 9.13 16.28
N ARG A 215 4.50 9.69 15.57
CA ARG A 215 3.82 10.94 15.92
C ARG A 215 2.30 10.73 16.08
N PRO A 216 1.85 10.01 17.12
CA PRO A 216 0.44 9.72 17.33
C PRO A 216 -0.42 10.98 17.50
N ALA A 217 0.18 12.08 17.99
CA ALA A 217 -0.46 13.40 18.09
C ALA A 217 -1.00 13.94 16.75
N LEU A 218 -0.49 13.48 15.60
CA LEU A 218 -1.06 13.79 14.29
C LEU A 218 -2.52 13.32 14.18
N SER A 219 -2.89 12.24 14.87
CA SER A 219 -4.25 11.69 14.87
C SER A 219 -5.20 12.41 15.82
N ALA A 220 -4.67 13.19 16.76
CA ALA A 220 -5.45 13.93 17.76
C ALA A 220 -5.96 15.29 17.23
N ASP A 221 -5.28 15.87 16.23
CA ASP A 221 -5.63 17.15 15.62
C ASP A 221 -6.10 16.97 14.18
N LEU A 222 -7.38 17.22 13.91
CA LEU A 222 -7.93 17.20 12.55
C LEU A 222 -7.22 18.19 11.60
N GLY A 223 -6.68 19.30 12.14
CA GLY A 223 -5.90 20.27 11.40
C GLY A 223 -4.58 19.71 10.84
N ALA A 224 -4.02 18.67 11.48
CA ALA A 224 -2.82 17.97 11.05
C ALA A 224 -3.15 16.64 10.34
N LEU A 225 -4.16 15.91 10.82
CA LEU A 225 -4.57 14.61 10.29
C LEU A 225 -5.06 14.68 8.85
N LEU A 226 -5.90 15.68 8.53
CA LEU A 226 -6.50 15.80 7.20
C LEU A 226 -5.42 16.06 6.12
N PRO A 227 -4.54 17.07 6.24
CA PRO A 227 -3.45 17.26 5.29
C PRO A 227 -2.52 16.05 5.20
N TYR A 228 -2.14 15.45 6.34
CA TYR A 228 -1.27 14.28 6.35
C TYR A 228 -1.90 13.10 5.59
N SER A 229 -3.17 12.78 5.86
CA SER A 229 -3.87 11.66 5.22
C SER A 229 -4.06 11.89 3.72
N ALA A 230 -4.38 13.12 3.32
CA ALA A 230 -4.50 13.48 1.92
C ALA A 230 -3.17 13.44 1.17
N VAL A 231 -2.09 13.95 1.77
CA VAL A 231 -0.74 13.83 1.20
C VAL A 231 -0.33 12.36 1.11
N PHE A 232 -0.66 11.54 2.10
CA PHE A 232 -0.39 10.11 2.04
C PHE A 232 -1.12 9.44 0.88
N GLY A 233 -2.41 9.72 0.67
CA GLY A 233 -3.16 9.25 -0.50
C GLY A 233 -2.57 9.70 -1.83
N ALA A 234 -2.13 10.96 -1.92
CA ALA A 234 -1.47 11.51 -3.10
C ALA A 234 -0.13 10.80 -3.40
N VAL A 235 0.70 10.56 -2.37
CA VAL A 235 1.98 9.86 -2.49
C VAL A 235 1.79 8.42 -2.93
N VAL A 236 0.79 7.70 -2.39
CA VAL A 236 0.48 6.34 -2.84
C VAL A 236 0.09 6.35 -4.31
N VAL A 237 -0.82 7.24 -4.74
CA VAL A 237 -1.21 7.36 -6.16
C VAL A 237 -0.03 7.73 -7.08
N PHE A 238 0.92 8.54 -6.59
CA PHE A 238 2.09 8.92 -7.38
C PHE A 238 2.96 7.71 -7.76
N PHE A 239 3.17 6.78 -6.82
CA PHE A 239 3.95 5.56 -7.05
C PHE A 239 3.12 4.38 -7.57
N GLU A 240 1.81 4.44 -7.47
CA GLU A 240 0.94 3.30 -7.79
C GLU A 240 0.89 3.03 -9.30
N ALA A 241 1.26 1.81 -9.69
CA ALA A 241 1.04 1.24 -11.03
C ALA A 241 -0.19 0.32 -11.08
N PHE A 242 -1.11 0.50 -10.12
CA PHE A 242 -2.29 -0.34 -9.86
C PHE A 242 -1.90 -1.74 -9.38
N THR A 243 -0.91 -1.80 -8.49
CA THR A 243 -0.34 -3.01 -7.89
C THR A 243 -0.97 -3.42 -6.57
N GLY A 244 -1.93 -2.62 -6.06
CA GLY A 244 -2.71 -2.93 -4.86
C GLY A 244 -2.25 -2.19 -3.61
N GLN A 245 -1.40 -1.17 -3.73
CA GLN A 245 -0.94 -0.35 -2.59
C GLN A 245 -2.08 0.51 -2.03
N LEU A 246 -2.99 1.00 -2.87
CA LEU A 246 -4.15 1.78 -2.44
C LEU A 246 -5.02 1.10 -1.38
N PRO A 247 -5.59 -0.11 -1.61
CA PRO A 247 -6.38 -0.77 -0.59
C PRO A 247 -5.57 -1.09 0.67
N ILE A 248 -4.27 -1.36 0.54
CA ILE A 248 -3.39 -1.65 1.68
C ILE A 248 -3.16 -0.42 2.55
N ALA A 249 -2.70 0.68 1.94
CA ALA A 249 -2.45 1.94 2.63
C ALA A 249 -3.71 2.44 3.34
N SER A 250 -4.86 2.34 2.67
CA SER A 250 -6.14 2.79 3.20
C SER A 250 -6.56 2.04 4.48
N ALA A 251 -6.41 0.71 4.51
CA ALA A 251 -6.76 -0.10 5.67
C ALA A 251 -5.79 0.10 6.83
N TRP A 252 -4.49 0.13 6.54
CA TRP A 252 -3.46 0.33 7.56
C TRP A 252 -3.49 1.75 8.15
N LEU A 253 -3.79 2.77 7.34
CA LEU A 253 -4.04 4.12 7.83
C LEU A 253 -5.19 4.13 8.84
N ALA A 254 -6.35 3.58 8.46
CA ALA A 254 -7.52 3.57 9.33
C ALA A 254 -7.26 2.83 10.65
N ALA A 255 -6.55 1.70 10.59
CA ALA A 255 -6.16 0.91 11.77
C ALA A 255 -5.24 1.69 12.71
N LEU A 256 -4.22 2.35 12.17
CA LEU A 256 -3.24 3.09 12.95
C LEU A 256 -3.79 4.41 13.50
N VAL A 257 -4.68 5.10 12.76
CA VAL A 257 -5.39 6.28 13.28
C VAL A 257 -6.29 5.87 14.45
N LEU A 258 -7.04 4.77 14.32
CA LEU A 258 -7.84 4.24 15.42
C LEU A 258 -6.97 3.97 16.65
N ALA A 259 -5.83 3.27 16.46
CA ALA A 259 -4.91 2.93 17.52
C ALA A 259 -4.27 4.16 18.18
N ALA A 260 -3.84 5.13 17.40
CA ALA A 260 -3.22 6.37 17.88
C ALA A 260 -4.21 7.20 18.73
N VAL A 261 -5.45 7.38 18.25
CA VAL A 261 -6.48 8.12 19.01
C VAL A 261 -6.82 7.41 20.33
N ARG A 262 -6.79 6.07 20.38
CA ARG A 262 -7.03 5.30 21.60
C ARG A 262 -5.90 5.36 22.62
N ASP A 263 -4.69 5.61 22.14
CA ASP A 263 -3.52 5.76 23.00
C ASP A 263 -3.38 7.18 23.57
N GLU A 264 -4.12 8.17 23.06
CA GLU A 264 -4.14 9.52 23.60
C GLU A 264 -4.84 9.57 24.96
N SER A 265 -4.25 10.33 25.91
CA SER A 265 -4.71 10.37 27.31
C SER A 265 -5.93 11.27 27.52
N ARG A 266 -6.28 12.10 26.53
CA ARG A 266 -7.43 12.99 26.59
C ARG A 266 -8.59 12.37 25.82
N PRO A 267 -9.79 12.26 26.42
CA PRO A 267 -10.98 11.88 25.68
C PRO A 267 -11.17 12.82 24.51
N SER A 268 -11.04 12.30 23.29
CA SER A 268 -11.51 13.03 22.11
C SER A 268 -13.02 13.17 22.20
N ALA A 269 -13.53 14.37 21.89
CA ALA A 269 -14.98 14.59 21.74
C ALA A 269 -15.58 13.74 20.59
N ILE A 270 -14.73 13.27 19.67
CA ILE A 270 -15.10 12.49 18.49
C ILE A 270 -14.67 11.03 18.68
N ASP A 271 -15.56 10.09 18.38
CA ASP A 271 -15.26 8.66 18.40
C ASP A 271 -14.07 8.33 17.48
N ALA A 272 -13.12 7.54 17.99
CA ALA A 272 -11.89 7.19 17.28
C ALA A 272 -12.14 6.52 15.91
N ARG A 273 -13.24 5.77 15.76
CA ARG A 273 -13.64 5.14 14.49
C ARG A 273 -14.08 6.18 13.47
N VAL A 274 -14.77 7.23 13.92
CA VAL A 274 -15.14 8.37 13.06
C VAL A 274 -13.88 9.11 12.62
N VAL A 275 -12.91 9.33 13.51
CA VAL A 275 -11.63 9.95 13.15
C VAL A 275 -10.87 9.12 12.11
N ALA A 276 -10.85 7.78 12.26
CA ALA A 276 -10.26 6.87 11.29
C ALA A 276 -10.97 6.92 9.91
N LEU A 277 -12.30 6.99 9.89
CA LEU A 277 -13.08 7.14 8.65
C LEU A 277 -12.86 8.51 7.99
N VAL A 278 -12.72 9.57 8.78
CA VAL A 278 -12.38 10.91 8.29
C VAL A 278 -10.98 10.94 7.66
N ALA A 279 -9.99 10.30 8.29
CA ALA A 279 -8.66 10.12 7.72
C ALA A 279 -8.70 9.33 6.41
N LEU A 280 -9.47 8.24 6.37
CA LEU A 280 -9.69 7.44 5.16
C LEU A 280 -10.34 8.27 4.03
N GLY A 281 -11.34 9.09 4.37
CA GLY A 281 -11.96 10.03 3.42
C GLY A 281 -10.96 11.04 2.87
N ALA A 282 -10.13 11.64 3.72
CA ALA A 282 -9.08 12.57 3.31
C ALA A 282 -8.02 11.90 2.42
N PHE A 283 -7.62 10.67 2.75
CA PHE A 283 -6.75 9.84 1.91
C PHE A 283 -7.35 9.62 0.52
N GLY A 284 -8.64 9.25 0.45
CA GLY A 284 -9.36 9.09 -0.80
C GLY A 284 -9.41 10.38 -1.62
N VAL A 285 -9.74 11.51 -0.99
CA VAL A 285 -9.75 12.83 -1.65
C VAL A 285 -8.37 13.20 -2.20
N GLY A 286 -7.31 12.98 -1.41
CA GLY A 286 -5.93 13.22 -1.86
C GLY A 286 -5.55 12.39 -3.08
N GLY A 287 -5.90 11.10 -3.07
CA GLY A 287 -5.67 10.22 -4.22
C GLY A 287 -6.47 10.64 -5.46
N VAL A 288 -7.78 10.89 -5.32
CA VAL A 288 -8.66 11.28 -6.43
C VAL A 288 -8.21 12.61 -7.05
N ILE A 289 -7.96 13.64 -6.25
CA ILE A 289 -7.50 14.94 -6.75
C ILE A 289 -6.15 14.80 -7.46
N THR A 290 -5.25 13.94 -6.97
CA THR A 290 -3.95 13.66 -7.61
C THR A 290 -4.12 13.02 -8.98
N VAL A 291 -5.06 12.07 -9.16
CA VAL A 291 -5.41 11.53 -10.48
C VAL A 291 -5.99 12.61 -11.37
N VAL A 292 -6.94 13.41 -10.88
CA VAL A 292 -7.58 14.49 -11.65
C VAL A 292 -6.55 15.49 -12.15
N ILE A 293 -5.67 15.99 -11.28
CA ILE A 293 -4.59 16.91 -11.65
C ILE A 293 -3.71 16.29 -12.73
N LYS A 294 -3.29 15.02 -12.55
CA LYS A 294 -2.48 14.32 -13.54
C LYS A 294 -3.13 14.22 -14.92
N GLN A 295 -4.42 13.91 -14.96
CA GLN A 295 -5.15 13.75 -16.21
C GLN A 295 -5.40 15.10 -16.88
N ILE A 296 -5.69 16.16 -16.12
CA ILE A 296 -5.78 17.53 -16.64
C ILE A 296 -4.45 17.96 -17.25
N LEU A 297 -3.35 17.81 -16.50
CA LEU A 297 -2.02 18.19 -17.00
C LEU A 297 -1.64 17.40 -18.26
N ALA A 298 -1.89 16.09 -18.29
CA ALA A 298 -1.60 15.29 -19.47
C ALA A 298 -2.48 15.68 -20.67
N ALA A 299 -3.77 15.94 -20.46
CA ALA A 299 -4.66 16.41 -21.52
C ALA A 299 -4.22 17.75 -22.13
N LEU A 300 -3.76 18.67 -21.29
CA LEU A 300 -3.34 20.01 -21.71
C LEU A 300 -1.97 20.02 -22.39
N PHE A 301 -1.01 19.19 -21.94
CA PHE A 301 0.40 19.35 -22.31
C PHE A 301 1.06 18.13 -22.98
N ALA A 302 0.35 17.01 -23.13
CA ALA A 302 0.98 15.78 -23.64
C ALA A 302 0.10 14.96 -24.59
N GLU A 303 -1.14 14.67 -24.20
CA GLU A 303 -2.04 13.77 -24.91
C GLU A 303 -3.49 14.25 -24.74
N PRO A 304 -4.09 14.92 -25.74
CA PRO A 304 -5.45 15.47 -25.63
C PRO A 304 -6.52 14.43 -25.25
N ALA A 305 -6.30 13.16 -25.63
CA ALA A 305 -7.18 12.04 -25.31
C ALA A 305 -6.90 11.37 -23.95
N ALA A 306 -5.99 11.91 -23.12
CA ALA A 306 -5.58 11.28 -21.85
C ALA A 306 -6.78 10.93 -20.95
N GLY A 307 -7.71 11.88 -20.79
CA GLY A 307 -8.90 11.68 -19.95
C GLY A 307 -9.81 10.57 -20.45
N SER A 308 -10.13 10.54 -21.75
CA SER A 308 -11.01 9.51 -22.33
C SER A 308 -10.31 8.14 -22.37
N ALA A 309 -9.01 8.09 -22.69
CA ALA A 309 -8.21 6.87 -22.65
C ALA A 309 -8.12 6.29 -21.22
N PHE A 310 -7.95 7.15 -20.21
CA PHE A 310 -7.99 6.76 -18.80
C PHE A 310 -9.35 6.17 -18.42
N MET A 311 -10.45 6.87 -18.73
CA MET A 311 -11.80 6.41 -18.39
C MET A 311 -12.18 5.10 -19.09
N ASN A 312 -11.83 4.95 -20.37
CA ASN A 312 -12.05 3.71 -21.13
C ASN A 312 -11.33 2.53 -20.48
N ARG A 313 -10.07 2.72 -20.03
CA ARG A 313 -9.36 1.66 -19.33
C ARG A 313 -9.98 1.37 -17.96
N LEU A 314 -10.30 2.42 -17.20
CA LEU A 314 -10.91 2.26 -15.89
C LEU A 314 -12.22 1.47 -16.00
N GLY A 315 -13.06 1.78 -17.00
CA GLY A 315 -14.27 1.00 -17.31
C GLY A 315 -13.98 -0.48 -17.58
N GLY A 316 -12.93 -0.77 -18.37
CA GLY A 316 -12.49 -2.15 -18.58
C GLY A 316 -12.01 -2.87 -17.31
N TYR A 317 -11.39 -2.15 -16.38
CA TYR A 317 -10.98 -2.70 -15.08
C TYR A 317 -12.14 -2.94 -14.12
N MET A 318 -13.18 -2.12 -14.20
CA MET A 318 -14.41 -2.22 -13.40
C MET A 318 -15.41 -3.25 -13.97
N ALA A 319 -15.27 -3.64 -15.24
CA ALA A 319 -16.16 -4.59 -15.88
C ALA A 319 -16.24 -5.92 -15.11
N VAL A 320 -17.44 -6.48 -14.97
CA VAL A 320 -17.63 -7.79 -14.32
C VAL A 320 -17.12 -8.88 -15.28
N PRO A 321 -16.20 -9.77 -14.84
CA PRO A 321 -15.73 -10.87 -15.66
C PRO A 321 -16.86 -11.81 -16.08
N ALA A 322 -16.66 -12.53 -17.18
CA ALA A 322 -17.56 -13.61 -17.56
C ALA A 322 -17.58 -14.72 -16.49
N PRO A 323 -18.73 -15.36 -16.23
CA PRO A 323 -18.80 -16.56 -15.41
C PRO A 323 -17.85 -17.64 -15.92
N ARG A 324 -17.29 -18.45 -15.02
CA ARG A 324 -16.33 -19.51 -15.37
C ARG A 324 -16.54 -20.73 -14.48
N ASP A 325 -16.60 -21.92 -15.07
CA ASP A 325 -16.69 -23.19 -14.34
C ASP A 325 -17.83 -23.22 -13.31
N GLY A 326 -19.00 -22.64 -13.66
CA GLY A 326 -20.17 -22.52 -12.77
C GLY A 326 -20.07 -21.43 -11.69
N ILE A 327 -18.95 -20.70 -11.63
CA ILE A 327 -18.74 -19.61 -10.67
C ILE A 327 -19.27 -18.30 -11.26
N PRO A 328 -20.15 -17.56 -10.54
CA PRO A 328 -20.60 -16.22 -10.94
C PRO A 328 -19.42 -15.29 -11.21
N GLY A 329 -19.50 -14.47 -12.26
CA GLY A 329 -18.41 -13.59 -12.71
C GLY A 329 -17.81 -12.70 -11.62
N LEU A 330 -18.65 -12.21 -10.70
CA LEU A 330 -18.22 -11.40 -9.55
C LEU A 330 -17.35 -12.16 -8.54
N LEU A 331 -17.50 -13.49 -8.46
CA LEU A 331 -16.74 -14.35 -7.54
C LEU A 331 -15.43 -14.87 -8.16
N VAL A 332 -15.30 -14.88 -9.49
CA VAL A 332 -14.11 -15.37 -10.20
C VAL A 332 -12.81 -14.68 -9.72
N PRO A 333 -12.73 -13.35 -9.55
CA PRO A 333 -11.53 -12.69 -9.05
C PRO A 333 -11.12 -13.13 -7.65
N TYR A 334 -12.08 -13.39 -6.75
CA TYR A 334 -11.79 -13.87 -5.39
C TYR A 334 -11.20 -15.28 -5.40
N VAL A 335 -11.80 -16.18 -6.19
CA VAL A 335 -11.28 -17.54 -6.36
C VAL A 335 -9.86 -17.48 -6.94
N GLN A 336 -9.64 -16.59 -7.91
CA GLN A 336 -8.31 -16.41 -8.48
C GLN A 336 -7.30 -15.90 -7.43
N LEU A 337 -7.64 -14.92 -6.59
CA LEU A 337 -6.76 -14.45 -5.51
C LEU A 337 -6.41 -15.57 -4.52
N VAL A 338 -7.42 -16.32 -4.05
CA VAL A 338 -7.21 -17.45 -3.14
C VAL A 338 -6.29 -18.49 -3.78
N SER A 339 -6.50 -18.79 -5.07
CA SER A 339 -5.65 -19.72 -5.81
C SER A 339 -4.19 -19.25 -5.89
N ARG A 340 -3.92 -17.95 -5.79
CA ARG A 340 -2.57 -17.33 -5.86
C ARG A 340 -1.92 -17.09 -4.50
N MET A 341 -2.57 -17.43 -3.39
CA MET A 341 -2.03 -17.25 -2.02
C MET A 341 -0.65 -17.89 -1.81
N PHE A 342 -0.31 -18.91 -2.59
CA PHE A 342 1.03 -19.50 -2.54
C PHE A 342 2.16 -18.52 -2.86
N ALA A 343 1.90 -17.45 -3.61
CA ALA A 343 2.91 -16.41 -3.86
C ALA A 343 3.38 -15.70 -2.58
N LEU A 344 2.56 -15.69 -1.52
CA LEU A 344 2.88 -15.10 -0.21
C LEU A 344 3.60 -16.06 0.73
N THR A 345 3.69 -17.34 0.35
CA THR A 345 4.28 -18.41 1.17
C THR A 345 5.40 -19.08 0.39
N GLU A 346 6.28 -18.29 -0.24
CA GLU A 346 7.42 -18.76 -1.03
C GLU A 346 7.07 -19.79 -2.11
N TRP A 347 5.88 -19.63 -2.69
CA TRP A 347 5.33 -20.52 -3.71
C TRP A 347 5.08 -21.96 -3.20
N HIS A 348 4.85 -22.12 -1.90
CA HIS A 348 4.54 -23.40 -1.26
C HIS A 348 3.03 -23.56 -1.01
N ARG A 349 2.36 -24.41 -1.80
CA ARG A 349 0.88 -24.56 -1.76
C ARG A 349 0.34 -25.08 -0.43
N ALA A 350 1.10 -25.92 0.28
CA ALA A 350 0.66 -26.41 1.59
C ALA A 350 0.69 -25.29 2.64
N ALA A 351 1.73 -24.46 2.62
CA ALA A 351 1.83 -23.30 3.50
C ALA A 351 0.71 -22.27 3.19
N ALA A 352 0.40 -22.07 1.91
CA ALA A 352 -0.73 -21.25 1.49
C ALA A 352 -2.07 -21.72 2.07
N ARG A 353 -2.33 -23.04 2.04
CA ARG A 353 -3.54 -23.63 2.63
C ARG A 353 -3.60 -23.41 4.15
N VAL A 354 -2.48 -23.61 4.84
CA VAL A 354 -2.37 -23.32 6.28
C VAL A 354 -2.63 -21.84 6.56
N LEU A 355 -2.05 -20.94 5.76
CA LEU A 355 -2.26 -19.50 5.89
C LEU A 355 -3.73 -19.12 5.67
N VAL A 356 -4.40 -19.68 4.67
CA VAL A 356 -5.84 -19.46 4.44
C VAL A 356 -6.67 -19.91 5.64
N TRP A 357 -6.42 -21.10 6.19
CA TRP A 357 -7.12 -21.57 7.38
C TRP A 357 -6.83 -20.71 8.62
N ALA A 358 -5.56 -20.37 8.86
CA ALA A 358 -5.17 -19.50 9.96
C ALA A 358 -5.84 -18.12 9.84
N LEU A 359 -5.93 -17.58 8.63
CA LEU A 359 -6.63 -16.33 8.35
C LEU A 359 -8.12 -16.44 8.67
N VAL A 360 -8.79 -17.46 8.14
CA VAL A 360 -10.22 -17.72 8.38
C VAL A 360 -10.50 -17.84 9.87
N ILE A 361 -9.74 -18.68 10.59
CA ILE A 361 -9.88 -18.88 12.03
C ILE A 361 -9.62 -17.58 12.79
N GLY A 362 -8.52 -16.88 12.48
CA GLY A 362 -8.16 -15.63 13.14
C GLY A 362 -9.22 -14.55 12.99
N TRP A 363 -9.82 -14.46 11.80
CA TRP A 363 -10.96 -13.58 11.53
C TRP A 363 -12.20 -13.95 12.31
N PHE A 364 -12.61 -15.22 12.28
CA PHE A 364 -13.78 -15.67 13.05
C PHE A 364 -13.59 -15.43 14.55
N LEU A 365 -12.41 -15.72 15.08
CA LEU A 365 -12.08 -15.46 16.48
C LEU A 365 -12.08 -13.96 16.81
N GLY A 366 -11.54 -13.12 15.93
CA GLY A 366 -11.56 -11.65 16.07
C GLY A 366 -12.98 -11.11 16.09
N VAL A 367 -13.81 -11.49 15.13
CA VAL A 367 -15.23 -11.09 15.05
C VAL A 367 -16.01 -11.59 16.26
N ALA A 368 -15.85 -12.86 16.65
CA ALA A 368 -16.51 -13.42 17.82
C ALA A 368 -16.11 -12.71 19.12
N ARG A 369 -14.81 -12.40 19.29
CA ARG A 369 -14.29 -11.62 20.41
C ARG A 369 -14.88 -10.21 20.43
N GLY A 370 -14.88 -9.51 19.30
CA GLY A 370 -15.48 -8.18 19.17
C GLY A 370 -16.97 -8.18 19.48
N TRP A 371 -17.71 -9.19 18.97
CA TRP A 371 -19.15 -9.34 19.17
C TRP A 371 -19.53 -9.63 20.62
N ARG A 372 -18.74 -10.45 21.32
CA ARG A 372 -18.93 -10.71 22.77
C ARG A 372 -18.79 -9.44 23.60
N HIS A 373 -17.92 -8.52 23.18
CA HIS A 373 -17.67 -7.25 23.85
C HIS A 373 -18.28 -6.04 23.11
N ARG A 374 -19.32 -6.25 22.28
CA ARG A 374 -19.88 -5.18 21.42
C ARG A 374 -20.49 -3.99 22.16
N HIS A 375 -20.84 -4.19 23.43
CA HIS A 375 -21.33 -3.12 24.30
C HIS A 375 -20.20 -2.25 24.85
N ASP A 376 -18.97 -2.78 24.87
CA ASP A 376 -17.76 -2.05 25.25
C ASP A 376 -17.17 -1.30 24.04
N VAL A 377 -16.43 -0.23 24.32
CA VAL A 377 -15.67 0.50 23.31
C VAL A 377 -14.64 -0.42 22.63
N ALA A 378 -13.93 -1.24 23.43
CA ALA A 378 -12.89 -2.12 22.94
C ALA A 378 -13.42 -3.21 21.98
N GLY A 379 -14.60 -3.79 22.25
CA GLY A 379 -15.18 -4.79 21.34
C GLY A 379 -15.64 -4.17 20.01
N ARG A 380 -16.16 -2.93 20.05
CA ARG A 380 -16.50 -2.17 18.84
C ARG A 380 -15.28 -1.82 17.99
N ASP A 381 -14.15 -1.52 18.61
CA ASP A 381 -12.88 -1.30 17.91
C ASP A 381 -12.37 -2.57 17.25
N VAL A 382 -12.48 -3.73 17.91
CA VAL A 382 -12.15 -5.05 17.33
C VAL A 382 -13.00 -5.35 16.10
N ILE A 383 -14.31 -5.09 16.17
CA ILE A 383 -15.22 -5.24 15.01
C ILE A 383 -14.80 -4.28 13.90
N PHE A 384 -14.42 -3.04 14.23
CA PHE A 384 -13.94 -2.07 13.25
C PHE A 384 -12.65 -2.53 12.56
N LEU A 385 -11.66 -3.03 13.31
CA LEU A 385 -10.42 -3.60 12.76
C LEU A 385 -10.70 -4.77 11.80
N CYS A 386 -11.65 -5.64 12.17
CA CYS A 386 -12.13 -6.65 11.26
C CYS A 386 -12.77 -5.98 10.03
N ALA A 387 -13.73 -5.07 10.17
CA ALA A 387 -14.38 -4.43 9.02
C ALA A 387 -13.39 -3.77 8.02
N ILE A 388 -12.41 -2.99 8.50
CA ILE A 388 -11.39 -2.37 7.63
C ILE A 388 -10.46 -3.39 6.97
N GLY A 389 -10.28 -4.57 7.59
CA GLY A 389 -9.58 -5.70 6.99
C GLY A 389 -10.24 -6.24 5.72
N LEU A 390 -11.52 -5.90 5.47
CA LEU A 390 -12.24 -6.23 4.24
C LEU A 390 -12.07 -5.20 3.12
N LEU A 391 -11.34 -4.10 3.33
CA LEU A 391 -11.11 -3.11 2.27
C LEU A 391 -10.50 -3.68 0.98
N PRO A 392 -9.54 -4.63 1.03
CA PRO A 392 -9.09 -5.29 -0.19
C PRO A 392 -10.20 -6.11 -0.86
N ALA A 393 -11.11 -6.73 -0.10
CA ALA A 393 -12.26 -7.42 -0.69
C ALA A 393 -13.21 -6.43 -1.36
N LEU A 394 -13.41 -5.24 -0.79
CA LEU A 394 -14.17 -4.16 -1.44
C LEU A 394 -13.48 -3.68 -2.72
N TRP A 395 -12.15 -3.56 -2.73
CA TRP A 395 -11.38 -3.23 -3.93
C TRP A 395 -11.62 -4.22 -5.07
N VAL A 396 -11.72 -5.52 -4.77
CA VAL A 396 -12.06 -6.54 -5.76
C VAL A 396 -13.44 -6.30 -6.38
N LEU A 397 -14.42 -5.80 -5.62
CA LEU A 397 -15.74 -5.43 -6.17
C LEU A 397 -15.67 -4.20 -7.08
N VAL A 398 -14.77 -3.26 -6.79
CA VAL A 398 -14.64 -2.02 -7.56
C VAL A 398 -13.90 -2.28 -8.88
N VAL A 399 -12.83 -3.07 -8.86
CA VAL A 399 -12.02 -3.38 -10.06
C VAL A 399 -11.82 -4.90 -10.25
N PRO A 400 -12.91 -5.65 -10.49
CA PRO A 400 -12.88 -7.12 -10.53
C PRO A 400 -12.04 -7.66 -11.70
N THR A 401 -12.18 -7.11 -12.91
CA THR A 401 -11.41 -7.54 -14.08
C THR A 401 -9.92 -7.24 -13.91
N HIS A 402 -9.57 -6.08 -13.33
CA HIS A 402 -8.18 -5.79 -13.00
C HIS A 402 -7.61 -6.84 -12.04
N THR A 403 -8.31 -7.11 -10.94
CA THR A 403 -7.90 -8.13 -9.96
C THR A 403 -7.73 -9.49 -10.61
N LEU A 404 -8.64 -9.89 -11.50
CA LEU A 404 -8.57 -11.18 -12.18
C LEU A 404 -7.32 -11.32 -13.05
N ILE A 405 -7.06 -10.33 -13.91
CA ILE A 405 -5.91 -10.34 -14.84
C ILE A 405 -4.58 -10.29 -14.07
N HIS A 406 -4.57 -9.59 -12.93
CA HIS A 406 -3.36 -9.30 -12.16
C HIS A 406 -3.27 -10.04 -10.81
N ALA A 407 -4.07 -11.09 -10.63
CA ALA A 407 -4.23 -11.78 -9.35
C ALA A 407 -2.90 -12.25 -8.71
N SER A 408 -1.90 -12.53 -9.53
CA SER A 408 -0.60 -13.04 -9.10
C SER A 408 0.25 -12.03 -8.30
N PHE A 409 0.14 -10.71 -8.55
CA PHE A 409 0.65 -9.70 -7.61
C PHE A 409 -0.44 -9.11 -6.73
N MET A 410 -1.68 -9.02 -7.22
CA MET A 410 -2.77 -8.43 -6.43
C MET A 410 -3.04 -9.23 -5.15
N VAL A 411 -2.68 -10.52 -5.09
CA VAL A 411 -2.75 -11.32 -3.86
C VAL A 411 -2.02 -10.69 -2.68
N ARG A 412 -1.01 -9.83 -2.90
CA ARG A 412 -0.30 -9.11 -1.83
C ARG A 412 -1.23 -8.31 -0.92
N MET A 413 -2.36 -7.82 -1.44
CA MET A 413 -3.32 -7.07 -0.61
C MET A 413 -3.96 -7.92 0.50
N THR A 414 -3.85 -9.26 0.47
CA THR A 414 -4.29 -10.13 1.57
C THR A 414 -3.42 -10.01 2.81
N VAL A 415 -2.28 -9.32 2.75
CA VAL A 415 -1.52 -8.94 3.93
C VAL A 415 -2.32 -8.05 4.90
N VAL A 416 -3.30 -7.30 4.38
CA VAL A 416 -4.22 -6.51 5.19
C VAL A 416 -5.08 -7.40 6.08
N PRO A 417 -5.91 -8.33 5.58
CA PRO A 417 -6.70 -9.19 6.45
C PRO A 417 -5.83 -10.05 7.37
N ILE A 418 -4.59 -10.41 7.00
CA ILE A 418 -3.63 -11.09 7.90
C ILE A 418 -3.27 -10.18 9.08
N SER A 419 -2.80 -8.96 8.81
CA SER A 419 -2.44 -7.98 9.84
C SER A 419 -3.62 -7.56 10.71
N MET A 420 -4.81 -7.38 10.13
CA MET A 420 -6.00 -6.95 10.86
C MET A 420 -6.57 -8.05 11.75
N ALA A 421 -6.53 -9.32 11.33
CA ALA A 421 -6.86 -10.44 12.21
C ALA A 421 -5.94 -10.48 13.43
N ALA A 422 -4.62 -10.34 13.21
CA ALA A 422 -3.66 -10.29 14.31
C ALA A 422 -3.90 -9.07 15.23
N ALA A 423 -4.10 -7.88 14.67
CA ALA A 423 -4.38 -6.67 15.45
C ALA A 423 -5.68 -6.79 16.27
N ALA A 424 -6.74 -7.36 15.68
CA ALA A 424 -8.02 -7.59 16.34
C ALA A 424 -7.91 -8.56 17.53
N LEU A 425 -7.17 -9.66 17.37
CA LEU A 425 -6.92 -10.63 18.44
C LEU A 425 -6.04 -10.05 19.55
N LEU A 426 -5.04 -9.27 19.18
CA LEU A 426 -4.14 -8.59 20.11
C LEU A 426 -4.77 -7.33 20.72
N TRP A 427 -5.93 -6.86 20.28
CA TRP A 427 -6.50 -5.61 20.77
C TRP A 427 -6.79 -5.68 22.28
N PRO A 428 -6.38 -4.68 23.08
CA PRO A 428 -6.67 -4.64 24.50
C PRO A 428 -8.18 -4.59 24.75
N VAL A 429 -8.73 -5.65 25.35
CA VAL A 429 -10.09 -5.67 25.88
C VAL A 429 -9.96 -5.85 27.38
N ARG A 430 -10.47 -4.90 28.17
CA ARG A 430 -10.54 -5.09 29.63
C ARG A 430 -11.51 -6.24 29.88
N THR A 431 -11.00 -7.36 30.39
CA THR A 431 -11.85 -8.31 31.09
C THR A 431 -12.42 -7.56 32.29
N ARG A 432 -13.74 -7.55 32.46
CA ARG A 432 -14.32 -7.21 33.77
C ARG A 432 -13.70 -8.18 34.75
N THR A 433 -12.68 -7.76 35.49
CA THR A 433 -12.37 -8.40 36.76
C THR A 433 -13.66 -8.34 37.54
N ALA A 434 -14.18 -9.51 37.94
CA ALA A 434 -15.28 -9.58 38.89
C ALA A 434 -14.97 -8.59 40.01
N ALA A 435 -15.92 -7.70 40.31
CA ALA A 435 -15.77 -6.79 41.44
C ALA A 435 -15.32 -7.63 42.65
N PRO A 436 -14.35 -7.16 43.46
CA PRO A 436 -14.10 -7.80 44.74
C PRO A 436 -15.45 -7.92 45.42
N THR A 437 -15.89 -9.14 45.69
CA THR A 437 -17.08 -9.39 46.51
C THR A 437 -16.87 -8.62 47.80
N THR A 438 -17.62 -7.53 47.95
CA THR A 438 -17.80 -6.79 49.18
C THR A 438 -18.27 -7.80 50.23
N GLY A 439 -17.33 -8.30 51.03
CA GLY A 439 -17.59 -9.39 51.95
C GLY A 439 -16.48 -9.64 52.97
N GLU A 440 -15.40 -8.86 52.99
CA GLU A 440 -14.55 -8.75 54.19
C GLU A 440 -14.98 -7.51 54.97
N ILE A 441 -15.95 -7.75 55.85
CA ILE A 441 -16.26 -6.90 56.98
C ILE A 441 -14.95 -6.76 57.77
N ALA A 442 -14.36 -5.57 57.72
CA ALA A 442 -13.34 -5.17 58.68
C ALA A 442 -13.98 -5.31 60.07
N ARG A 443 -13.54 -6.32 60.84
CA ARG A 443 -13.79 -6.37 62.28
C ARG A 443 -13.04 -5.18 62.88
N GLU A 444 -13.76 -4.11 63.16
CA GLU A 444 -13.34 -3.11 64.13
C GLU A 444 -13.11 -3.84 65.46
N THR A 445 -11.85 -4.03 65.82
CA THR A 445 -11.45 -4.29 67.20
C THR A 445 -11.70 -3.01 68.00
N PRO A 446 -12.53 -3.04 69.07
CA PRO A 446 -12.65 -1.88 69.94
C PRO A 446 -11.32 -1.66 70.65
N GLU A 447 -10.77 -0.44 70.58
CA GLU A 447 -9.66 -0.05 71.42
C GLU A 447 -10.07 -0.12 72.90
N PRO A 448 -9.21 -0.65 73.79
CA PRO A 448 -9.45 -0.61 75.21
C PRO A 448 -9.27 0.82 75.71
N PHE A 449 -10.30 1.24 76.44
CA PHE A 449 -10.41 2.49 77.17
C PHE A 449 -9.44 2.44 78.36
N ASP A 450 -8.27 3.07 78.27
CA ASP A 450 -7.41 3.32 79.43
C ASP A 450 -7.44 4.80 79.79
N GLY A 451 -8.17 5.08 80.86
CA GLY A 451 -8.14 6.36 81.55
C GLY A 451 -7.09 6.38 82.66
N VAL A 452 -6.54 7.59 82.83
CA VAL A 452 -6.15 8.25 84.09
C VAL A 452 -4.75 7.96 84.69
N THR A 453 -4.14 9.08 85.11
CA THR A 453 -3.01 9.30 86.06
C THR A 453 -1.59 9.21 85.48
N ALA A 454 -0.61 10.05 85.83
CA ALA A 454 -0.47 11.30 86.59
C ALA A 454 0.99 11.82 86.38
N HIS A 455 1.23 13.11 86.68
CA HIS A 455 2.50 13.76 87.11
C HIS A 455 3.85 13.08 86.74
N ARG A 456 4.76 13.72 86.01
CA ARG A 456 5.54 14.93 86.36
C ARG A 456 6.21 15.52 85.12
#